data_AF-A0A6N8J3C1-F1
#
_entry.id   AF-A0A6N8J3C1-F1
#
_cell.length_a   1.000
_cell.length_b   1.000
_cell.length_c   1.000
_cell.angle_alpha   90.00
_cell.angle_beta   90.00
_cell.angle_gamma   90.00
#
_symmetry.space_group_name_H-M   'P 1'
#
loop_
_entity.id
_entity.type
_entity.pdbx_description
1 polymer ?
#
loop_
_entity_poly.entity_id
_entity_poly.type
_entity_poly.pdbx_seq_one_letter_code
_entity_poly.pdbx_strand_id
1 'polypeptide(L)'
;MEKRRIFLLSISIVVILAAIAIYFNWDNKNDYFQTTITKLPSKKGYPSVFIKRMVWGLTGDKQVIVISNTDNKNFKAPKSNEYVYEGLFEMFYKIQRDTLFIYTLISSPVPNKFSAPYKIVQVELNNPELMDLIENDKYKQLGLIKIE
;
A
#
# COMPACT_ATOMS: atom_id res chain seq x y z
N MET A 1 40.01 40.94 -17.39
CA MET A 1 39.75 40.02 -16.26
C MET A 1 38.27 39.67 -16.10
N GLU A 2 37.34 40.60 -16.32
CA GLU A 2 35.89 40.36 -16.19
C GLU A 2 35.34 39.28 -17.14
N LYS A 3 35.69 39.30 -18.42
CA LYS A 3 35.24 38.28 -19.40
C LYS A 3 35.58 36.85 -18.98
N ARG A 4 36.76 36.65 -18.37
CA ARG A 4 37.23 35.35 -17.89
C ARG A 4 36.50 34.91 -16.60
N ARG A 5 36.10 35.86 -15.75
CA ARG A 5 35.25 35.58 -14.57
C ARG A 5 33.82 35.24 -14.96
N ILE A 6 33.22 35.98 -15.90
CA ILE A 6 31.88 35.71 -16.43
C ILE A 6 31.84 34.34 -17.10
N PHE A 7 32.87 33.99 -17.89
CA PHE A 7 32.99 32.67 -18.51
C PHE A 7 33.04 31.52 -17.49
N LEU A 8 33.82 31.68 -16.41
CA LEU A 8 33.89 30.68 -15.33
C LEU A 8 32.56 30.56 -14.57
N LEU A 9 31.86 31.67 -14.33
CA LEU A 9 30.53 31.67 -13.70
C LEU A 9 29.47 31.00 -14.59
N SER A 10 29.50 31.21 -15.90
CA SER A 10 28.59 30.52 -16.82
C SER A 10 28.85 29.01 -16.83
N ILE A 11 30.11 28.58 -16.79
CA ILE A 11 30.44 27.14 -16.72
C ILE A 11 29.96 26.53 -15.42
N SER A 12 30.17 27.20 -14.28
CA SER A 12 29.72 26.65 -12.99
C SER A 12 28.20 26.53 -12.93
N ILE A 13 27.45 27.50 -13.47
CA ILE A 13 25.98 27.42 -13.58
C ILE A 13 25.54 26.24 -14.45
N VAL A 14 26.18 26.03 -15.61
CA VAL A 14 25.87 24.90 -16.49
C VAL A 14 26.16 23.57 -15.81
N VAL A 15 27.26 23.46 -15.06
CA VAL A 15 27.61 22.25 -14.30
C VAL A 15 26.58 21.98 -13.20
N ILE A 16 26.13 23.02 -12.48
CA ILE A 16 25.09 22.89 -11.45
C ILE A 16 23.76 22.45 -12.07
N LEU A 17 23.34 23.07 -13.17
CA LEU A 17 22.10 22.70 -13.87
C LEU A 17 22.17 21.29 -14.44
N ALA A 18 23.32 20.86 -14.97
CA ALA A 18 23.54 19.50 -15.42
C ALA A 18 23.49 18.50 -14.25
N ALA A 19 24.10 18.83 -13.11
CA ALA A 19 24.04 17.99 -11.91
C ALA A 19 22.60 17.87 -11.37
N ILE A 20 21.81 18.94 -11.42
CA ILE A 20 20.39 18.94 -11.05
C ILE A 20 19.58 18.10 -12.03
N ALA A 21 19.78 18.29 -13.35
CA ALA A 21 19.08 17.52 -14.37
C ALA A 21 19.43 16.03 -14.30
N ILE A 22 20.70 15.70 -14.02
CA ILE A 22 21.14 14.32 -13.75
C ILE A 22 20.49 13.82 -12.47
N TYR A 23 20.47 14.57 -11.37
CA TYR A 23 19.84 14.15 -10.12
C TYR A 23 18.34 13.83 -10.30
N PHE A 24 17.62 14.62 -11.09
CA PHE A 24 16.19 14.39 -11.37
C PHE A 24 15.92 13.31 -12.44
N ASN A 25 16.81 13.12 -13.42
CA ASN A 25 16.67 12.08 -14.46
C ASN A 25 17.38 10.77 -14.13
N TRP A 26 18.24 10.75 -13.11
CA TRP A 26 18.76 9.53 -12.53
C TRP A 26 17.55 8.88 -11.90
N ASP A 27 16.96 7.98 -12.68
CA ASP A 27 15.81 7.15 -12.39
C ASP A 27 15.96 6.59 -10.97
N ASN A 28 15.51 7.37 -9.99
CA ASN A 28 15.41 6.99 -8.61
C ASN A 28 14.19 6.08 -8.56
N LYS A 29 14.34 4.89 -9.13
CA LYS A 29 13.48 3.72 -8.92
C LYS A 29 13.43 3.29 -7.44
N ASN A 30 14.08 4.04 -6.57
CA ASN A 30 13.93 4.03 -5.14
C ASN A 30 12.81 5.01 -4.72
N ASP A 31 11.67 5.02 -5.43
CA ASP A 31 10.41 5.34 -4.76
C ASP A 31 10.42 4.52 -3.46
N TYR A 32 10.07 5.14 -2.33
CA TYR A 32 10.13 4.45 -1.04
C TYR A 32 9.13 3.29 -1.03
N PHE A 33 9.57 2.10 -1.43
CA PHE A 33 8.72 0.93 -1.54
C PHE A 33 8.73 0.17 -0.22
N GLN A 34 7.60 0.22 0.49
CA GLN A 34 7.36 -0.66 1.62
C GLN A 34 6.26 -1.64 1.26
N THR A 35 6.61 -2.93 1.25
CA THR A 35 5.66 -4.01 1.05
C THR A 35 5.63 -4.91 2.27
N THR A 36 4.47 -4.95 2.93
CA THR A 36 4.18 -5.88 4.03
C THR A 36 3.27 -6.99 3.51
N ILE A 37 3.55 -8.22 3.91
CA ILE A 37 2.75 -9.39 3.52
C ILE A 37 2.42 -10.19 4.76
N THR A 38 1.14 -10.29 5.05
CA THR A 38 0.60 -11.09 6.14
C THR A 38 -0.10 -12.31 5.57
N LYS A 39 0.45 -13.50 5.84
CA LYS A 39 -0.20 -14.76 5.50
C LYS A 39 -1.30 -15.05 6.51
N LEU A 40 -2.53 -15.22 6.04
CA LEU A 40 -3.63 -15.63 6.89
C LEU A 40 -3.55 -17.14 7.17
N PRO A 41 -4.14 -17.61 8.30
CA PRO A 41 -4.36 -19.04 8.49
C PRO A 41 -5.06 -19.64 7.27
N SER A 42 -4.85 -20.93 7.00
CA SER A 42 -5.53 -21.58 5.89
C SER A 42 -5.92 -23.01 6.28
N LYS A 43 -6.96 -23.53 5.64
CA LYS A 43 -7.43 -24.91 5.81
C LYS A 43 -6.86 -25.80 4.71
N LYS A 44 -6.59 -27.06 5.03
CA LYS A 44 -6.10 -28.05 4.06
C LYS A 44 -7.08 -28.16 2.88
N GLY A 45 -6.57 -28.11 1.66
CA GLY A 45 -7.37 -28.16 0.43
C GLY A 45 -7.80 -26.81 -0.13
N TYR A 46 -7.47 -25.69 0.53
CA TYR A 46 -7.69 -24.34 0.01
C TYR A 46 -6.38 -23.64 -0.33
N PRO A 47 -6.38 -22.70 -1.30
CA PRO A 47 -5.22 -21.86 -1.54
C PRO A 47 -4.89 -21.02 -0.30
N SER A 48 -3.60 -20.67 -0.14
CA SER A 48 -3.21 -19.69 0.89
C SER A 48 -3.83 -18.33 0.58
N VAL A 49 -4.13 -17.55 1.62
CA VAL A 49 -4.63 -16.18 1.48
C VAL A 49 -3.64 -15.24 2.15
N PHE A 50 -3.34 -14.15 1.46
CA PHE A 50 -2.39 -13.14 1.90
C PHE A 50 -3.08 -11.77 1.89
N ILE A 51 -2.82 -10.98 2.92
CA ILE A 51 -3.09 -9.55 2.93
C ILE A 51 -1.75 -8.87 2.65
N LYS A 52 -1.68 -8.10 1.58
CA LYS A 52 -0.48 -7.40 1.12
C LYS A 52 -0.74 -5.91 1.17
N ARG A 53 0.15 -5.15 1.79
CA ARG A 53 0.14 -3.68 1.76
C ARG A 53 1.38 -3.21 1.03
N MET A 54 1.20 -2.32 0.06
CA MET A 54 2.30 -1.68 -0.65
C MET A 54 2.12 -0.17 -0.59
N VAL A 55 3.16 0.51 -0.10
CA VAL A 55 3.28 1.97 -0.05
C VAL A 55 4.43 2.40 -0.94
N TRP A 56 4.23 3.46 -1.70
CA TRP A 56 5.25 4.04 -2.58
C TRP A 56 5.10 5.56 -2.75
N GLY A 57 6.03 6.16 -3.49
CA GLY A 57 6.17 7.60 -3.65
C GLY A 57 7.16 8.21 -2.66
N LEU A 58 7.76 9.35 -3.02
CA LEU A 58 8.79 10.02 -2.22
C LEU A 58 8.36 10.31 -0.77
N THR A 59 7.08 10.61 -0.56
CA THR A 59 6.49 10.91 0.75
C THR A 59 5.60 9.78 1.28
N GLY A 60 5.60 8.60 0.63
CA GLY A 60 4.69 7.50 0.97
C GLY A 60 3.22 7.85 0.73
N ASP A 61 2.93 8.71 -0.25
CA ASP A 61 1.60 9.24 -0.54
C ASP A 61 0.72 8.28 -1.36
N LYS A 62 1.26 7.12 -1.75
CA LYS A 62 0.53 6.11 -2.50
C LYS A 62 0.48 4.82 -1.72
N GLN A 63 -0.71 4.25 -1.59
CA GLN A 63 -0.94 3.02 -0.88
C GLN A 63 -1.93 2.14 -1.65
N VAL A 64 -1.66 0.84 -1.68
CA VAL A 64 -2.60 -0.18 -2.11
C VAL A 64 -2.56 -1.35 -1.14
N ILE A 65 -3.74 -1.85 -0.78
CA ILE A 65 -3.89 -3.08 -0.01
C ILE A 65 -4.59 -4.11 -0.87
N VAL A 66 -4.08 -5.34 -0.88
CA VAL A 66 -4.58 -6.43 -1.71
C VAL A 66 -4.78 -7.69 -0.88
N ILE A 67 -5.93 -8.33 -1.06
CA ILE A 67 -6.16 -9.68 -0.55
C ILE A 67 -6.05 -10.65 -1.72
N SER A 68 -5.06 -11.52 -1.68
CA SER A 68 -4.68 -12.39 -2.81
C SER A 68 -4.41 -13.83 -2.40
N ASN A 69 -4.39 -14.71 -3.39
CA ASN A 69 -3.93 -16.10 -3.23
C ASN A 69 -2.44 -16.29 -3.53
N THR A 70 -1.73 -15.21 -3.86
CA THR A 70 -0.30 -15.23 -4.18
C THR A 70 0.48 -14.40 -3.15
N ASP A 71 1.73 -14.77 -2.90
CA ASP A 71 2.68 -14.07 -2.03
C ASP A 71 3.61 -13.13 -2.81
N ASN A 72 3.30 -12.85 -4.08
CA ASN A 72 4.13 -12.00 -4.93
C ASN A 72 4.24 -10.59 -4.32
N LYS A 73 5.48 -10.19 -3.98
CA LYS A 73 5.83 -8.88 -3.40
C LYS A 73 5.72 -7.74 -4.40
N ASN A 74 6.01 -8.01 -5.67
CA ASN A 74 5.99 -7.05 -6.76
C ASN A 74 4.70 -7.24 -7.55
N PHE A 75 3.58 -6.81 -6.97
CA PHE A 75 2.27 -6.94 -7.60
C PHE A 75 1.82 -5.61 -8.20
N LYS A 76 1.41 -5.65 -9.47
CA LYS A 76 0.53 -4.63 -10.06
C LYS A 76 -0.86 -5.23 -9.99
N ALA A 77 -1.66 -4.86 -8.99
CA ALA A 77 -2.91 -5.53 -8.70
C ALA A 77 -3.83 -5.56 -9.94
N PRO A 78 -4.06 -6.71 -10.58
CA PRO A 78 -5.08 -6.79 -11.62
C PRO A 78 -6.44 -6.73 -10.91
N LYS A 79 -7.14 -5.60 -11.04
CA LYS A 79 -8.41 -5.29 -10.34
C LYS A 79 -9.50 -6.36 -10.45
N SER A 80 -9.39 -7.31 -11.38
CA SER A 80 -10.42 -8.33 -11.66
C SER A 80 -10.31 -9.65 -10.89
N ASN A 81 -9.16 -9.95 -10.28
CA ASN A 81 -8.90 -11.27 -9.67
C ASN A 81 -8.63 -11.24 -8.16
N GLU A 82 -8.44 -10.06 -7.58
CA GLU A 82 -8.06 -9.87 -6.18
C GLU A 82 -8.97 -8.80 -5.57
N TYR A 83 -9.11 -8.79 -4.24
CA TYR A 83 -9.69 -7.61 -3.58
C TYR A 83 -8.62 -6.53 -3.56
N VAL A 84 -8.93 -5.34 -4.06
CA VAL A 84 -8.00 -4.23 -4.20
C VAL A 84 -8.59 -2.99 -3.55
N TYR A 85 -7.88 -2.47 -2.57
CA TYR A 85 -8.22 -1.26 -1.84
C TYR A 85 -7.19 -0.20 -2.18
N GLU A 86 -7.62 0.86 -2.83
CA GLU A 86 -6.78 1.99 -3.23
C GLU A 86 -7.08 3.19 -2.34
N GLY A 87 -6.03 3.79 -1.77
CA GLY A 87 -6.15 4.99 -0.96
C GLY A 87 -5.31 4.96 0.31
N LEU A 88 -5.04 6.17 0.81
CA LEU A 88 -4.34 6.42 2.07
C LEU A 88 -5.33 6.42 3.22
N PHE A 89 -5.65 5.24 3.71
CA PHE A 89 -6.43 5.07 4.93
C PHE A 89 -6.00 3.79 5.64
N GLU A 90 -6.22 3.76 6.94
CA GLU A 90 -5.97 2.59 7.75
C GLU A 90 -7.03 1.54 7.48
N MET A 91 -6.62 0.27 7.46
CA MET A 91 -7.55 -0.85 7.35
C MET A 91 -7.27 -1.86 8.44
N PHE A 92 -8.34 -2.51 8.89
CA PHE A 92 -8.28 -3.51 9.94
C PHE A 92 -8.95 -4.79 9.48
N TYR A 93 -8.53 -5.91 10.05
CA TYR A 93 -9.17 -7.18 9.81
C TYR A 93 -9.33 -8.00 11.10
N LYS A 94 -10.28 -8.91 11.08
CA LYS A 94 -10.36 -10.01 12.05
C LYS A 94 -10.89 -11.26 11.38
N ILE A 95 -10.45 -12.41 11.87
CA ILE A 95 -10.99 -13.70 11.48
C ILE A 95 -11.89 -14.20 12.61
N GLN A 96 -13.14 -14.49 12.29
CA GLN A 96 -14.09 -15.06 13.22
C GLN A 96 -14.75 -16.28 12.55
N ARG A 97 -14.48 -17.47 13.09
CA ARG A 97 -14.92 -18.76 12.54
C ARG A 97 -14.45 -18.97 11.09
N ASP A 98 -15.37 -18.89 10.14
CA ASP A 98 -15.17 -19.06 8.70
C ASP A 98 -15.28 -17.72 7.94
N THR A 99 -15.29 -16.59 8.65
CA THR A 99 -15.44 -15.27 8.04
C THR A 99 -14.22 -14.39 8.32
N LEU A 100 -13.66 -13.82 7.26
CA LEU A 100 -12.69 -12.74 7.30
C LEU A 100 -13.44 -11.42 7.17
N PHE A 101 -13.48 -10.65 8.26
CA PHE A 101 -14.03 -9.30 8.26
C PHE A 101 -12.92 -8.32 7.91
N ILE A 102 -13.18 -7.46 6.93
CA ILE A 102 -12.30 -6.36 6.52
C ILE A 102 -13.03 -5.07 6.84
N TYR A 103 -12.45 -4.26 7.72
CA TYR A 103 -12.96 -2.94 8.09
C TYR A 103 -12.19 -1.90 7.28
N THR A 104 -12.91 -1.14 6.46
CA THR A 104 -12.34 -0.25 5.45
C THR A 104 -13.21 1.00 5.30
N LEU A 105 -12.61 2.10 4.82
CA LEU A 105 -13.36 3.30 4.46
C LEU A 105 -14.12 3.13 3.13
N ILE A 106 -13.54 2.34 2.21
CA ILE A 106 -14.09 2.10 0.87
C ILE A 106 -14.03 0.60 0.58
N SER A 107 -15.16 0.03 0.18
CA SER A 107 -15.23 -1.37 -0.23
C SER A 107 -14.59 -1.62 -1.61
N SER A 108 -13.87 -2.71 -1.73
CA SER A 108 -13.39 -3.27 -2.99
C SER A 108 -14.53 -4.01 -3.71
N PRO A 109 -14.59 -3.97 -5.04
CA PRO A 109 -15.39 -4.91 -5.82
C PRO A 109 -15.05 -6.36 -5.46
N VAL A 110 -16.06 -7.24 -5.52
CA VAL A 110 -15.86 -8.68 -5.31
C VAL A 110 -15.23 -9.28 -6.56
N PRO A 111 -14.02 -9.87 -6.48
CA PRO A 111 -13.36 -10.49 -7.62
C PRO A 111 -14.05 -11.80 -8.05
N ASN A 112 -14.16 -12.00 -9.37
CA ASN A 112 -14.87 -13.14 -9.96
C ASN A 112 -14.17 -14.50 -9.77
N LYS A 113 -12.85 -14.49 -9.56
CA LYS A 113 -11.99 -15.70 -9.55
C LYS A 113 -11.28 -15.95 -8.22
N PHE A 114 -11.63 -15.21 -7.18
CA PHE A 114 -10.99 -15.34 -5.88
C PHE A 114 -11.55 -16.54 -5.11
N SER A 115 -10.65 -17.33 -4.53
CA SER A 115 -11.02 -18.50 -3.73
C SER A 115 -10.32 -18.45 -2.38
N ALA A 116 -11.06 -18.67 -1.30
CA ALA A 116 -10.52 -18.67 0.04
C ALA A 116 -11.25 -19.68 0.92
N PRO A 117 -10.62 -20.17 2.00
CA PRO A 117 -11.29 -20.98 3.02
C PRO A 117 -12.25 -20.15 3.90
N TYR A 118 -12.39 -18.86 3.61
CA TYR A 118 -13.18 -17.89 4.38
C TYR A 118 -14.19 -17.17 3.48
N LYS A 119 -15.36 -16.88 4.04
CA LYS A 119 -16.23 -15.83 3.52
C LYS A 119 -15.57 -14.48 3.80
N ILE A 120 -15.44 -13.62 2.80
CA ILE A 120 -14.94 -12.26 2.99
C ILE A 120 -16.13 -11.32 3.14
N VAL A 121 -16.15 -10.56 4.24
CA VAL A 121 -17.16 -9.53 4.50
C VAL A 121 -16.44 -8.21 4.65
N GLN A 122 -16.84 -7.22 3.87
CA GLN A 122 -16.31 -5.87 3.93
C GLN A 122 -17.29 -5.02 4.75
N VAL A 123 -16.81 -4.47 5.86
CA VAL A 123 -17.53 -3.53 6.71
C VAL A 123 -17.02 -2.15 6.35
N GLU A 124 -17.83 -1.44 5.58
CA GLU A 124 -17.55 -0.05 5.24
C GLU A 124 -17.82 0.83 6.45
N LEU A 125 -16.80 1.56 6.90
CA LEU A 125 -16.87 2.49 8.01
C LEU A 125 -16.90 3.91 7.46
N ASN A 126 -17.60 4.80 8.13
CA ASN A 126 -17.43 6.23 7.87
C ASN A 126 -16.14 6.77 8.56
N ASN A 127 -15.76 8.00 8.23
CA ASN A 127 -14.54 8.60 8.80
C ASN A 127 -14.57 8.69 10.34
N PRO A 128 -15.65 9.15 11.00
CA PRO A 128 -15.75 9.11 12.46
C PRO A 128 -15.53 7.71 13.06
N GLU A 129 -16.18 6.67 12.53
CA GLU A 129 -16.03 5.29 13.00
C GLU A 129 -14.59 4.77 12.82
N LEU A 130 -13.96 5.10 11.70
CA LEU A 130 -12.56 4.73 11.47
C LEU A 130 -11.62 5.43 12.46
N MET A 131 -11.85 6.73 12.71
CA MET A 131 -11.08 7.49 13.69
C MET A 131 -11.28 6.97 15.11
N ASP A 132 -12.50 6.56 15.47
CA ASP A 132 -12.79 5.93 16.75
C ASP A 132 -11.98 4.65 16.95
N LEU A 133 -11.79 3.83 15.90
CA LEU A 133 -10.97 2.62 15.98
C LEU A 133 -9.49 2.93 16.23
N ILE A 134 -8.98 3.99 15.61
CA ILE A 134 -7.58 4.42 15.71
C ILE A 134 -7.30 5.05 17.07
N GLU A 135 -8.24 5.85 17.57
CA GLU A 135 -8.09 6.58 18.83
C GLU A 135 -7.84 5.61 20.00
N ASN A 136 -6.77 5.86 20.75
CA ASN A 136 -6.36 5.05 21.91
C ASN A 136 -6.27 3.54 21.62
N ASP A 137 -5.95 3.17 20.38
CA ASP A 137 -5.87 1.78 19.92
C ASP A 137 -7.14 0.94 20.23
N LYS A 138 -8.33 1.55 20.20
CA LYS A 138 -9.61 0.83 20.48
C LYS A 138 -9.79 -0.41 19.61
N TYR A 139 -9.24 -0.41 18.39
CA TYR A 139 -9.24 -1.59 17.52
C TYR A 139 -8.66 -2.85 18.21
N LYS A 140 -7.63 -2.72 19.06
CA LYS A 140 -7.04 -3.84 19.82
C LYS A 140 -8.03 -4.42 20.82
N GLN A 141 -8.80 -3.56 21.49
CA GLN A 141 -9.83 -3.96 22.47
C GLN A 141 -10.96 -4.75 21.80
N LEU A 142 -11.26 -4.42 20.54
CA LEU A 142 -12.23 -5.11 19.70
C LEU A 142 -11.68 -6.38 19.03
N GLY A 143 -10.42 -6.75 19.31
CA GLY A 143 -9.74 -7.90 18.72
C GLY A 143 -9.45 -7.75 17.23
N LEU A 144 -9.36 -6.51 16.73
CA LEU A 144 -8.98 -6.22 15.36
C LEU A 144 -7.46 -6.19 15.22
N ILE A 145 -6.98 -6.54 14.04
CA ILE A 145 -5.58 -6.47 13.65
C ILE A 145 -5.45 -5.39 12.58
N LYS A 146 -4.53 -4.45 12.80
CA LYS A 146 -4.18 -3.42 11.83
C LYS A 146 -3.39 -4.02 10.68
N ILE A 147 -3.68 -3.61 9.44
CA ILE A 147 -2.89 -3.99 8.26
C ILE A 147 -1.70 -3.04 8.15
N GLU A 148 -0.52 -3.53 8.50
CA GLU A 148 0.78 -2.83 8.37
C GLU A 148 1.40 -3.03 6.99
#